data_AF-A0A6V7HP91-F1
#
_entry.id   AF-A0A6V7HP91-F1
#
_cell.length_a   1.000
_cell.length_b   1.000
_cell.length_c   1.000
_cell.angle_alpha   90.00
_cell.angle_beta   90.00
_cell.angle_gamma   90.00
#
_symmetry.space_group_name_H-M   'P 1'
#
loop_
_entity.id
_entity.type
_entity.pdbx_description
1 polymer ?
#
loop_
_entity_poly.entity_id
_entity_poly.type
_entity_poly.pdbx_seq_one_letter_code
_entity_poly.pdbx_strand_id
1 'polypeptide(L)'
;LQRDPEKTREEILSLIAHHVTAVNYIYRDTRFDGKIPHRNIKFEVQRIKIDNDTACSHPSDSNVNVFCRDNIDVSNFLNQHSLGNHEDFCLAYVFTYRDFTGGTLGLAWVASASGASGGICEKYKTYTETVEGMYQSTKRSLNTGIITFVNYNTRVPPKVSQLTLAHEIGHNFGSPHDFPPECRPGGLH
;
A
#
# COMPACT_ATOMS: atom_id res chain seq x y z
N LEU A 1 20.33 -5.16 24.27
CA LEU A 1 18.96 -5.69 24.08
C LEU A 1 19.04 -6.79 23.03
N GLN A 2 18.94 -8.05 23.44
CA GLN A 2 19.02 -9.17 22.52
C GLN A 2 17.77 -9.14 21.64
N ARG A 3 17.94 -9.04 20.31
CA ARG A 3 16.85 -9.09 19.34
C ARG A 3 16.23 -10.48 19.42
N ASP A 4 15.01 -10.58 19.94
CA ASP A 4 14.20 -11.80 19.95
C ASP A 4 13.38 -11.85 18.65
N PRO A 5 13.69 -12.75 17.70
CA PRO A 5 12.99 -12.82 16.42
C PRO A 5 11.51 -13.17 16.56
N GLU A 6 11.14 -14.01 17.54
CA GLU A 6 9.75 -14.41 17.74
C GLU A 6 8.95 -13.24 18.29
N LYS A 7 9.48 -12.56 19.32
CA LYS A 7 8.84 -11.35 19.85
C LYS A 7 8.69 -10.26 18.78
N THR A 8 9.72 -10.06 17.95
CA THR A 8 9.66 -9.10 16.84
C THR A 8 8.55 -9.47 15.85
N ARG A 9 8.42 -10.75 15.53
CA ARG A 9 7.36 -11.27 14.66
C ARG A 9 5.97 -11.05 15.26
N GLU A 10 5.78 -11.32 16.55
CA GLU A 10 4.52 -11.06 17.26
C GLU A 10 4.14 -9.58 17.25
N GLU A 11 5.10 -8.68 17.47
CA GLU A 11 4.87 -7.23 17.42
C GLU A 11 4.45 -6.78 16.01
N ILE A 12 5.07 -7.32 14.95
CA ILE A 12 4.69 -7.03 13.56
C ILE A 12 3.27 -7.54 13.27
N LEU A 13 2.93 -8.75 13.71
CA LEU A 13 1.58 -9.31 13.54
C LEU A 13 0.52 -8.47 14.26
N SER A 14 0.81 -8.04 15.50
CA SER A 14 -0.05 -7.14 16.26
C SER A 14 -0.24 -5.80 15.56
N LEU A 15 0.84 -5.23 15.00
CA LEU A 15 0.79 -4.00 14.23
C LEU A 15 -0.17 -4.12 13.04
N ILE A 16 -0.05 -5.19 12.23
CA ILE A 16 -0.93 -5.44 11.09
C ILE A 16 -2.39 -5.60 11.55
N ALA A 17 -2.64 -6.39 12.59
CA ALA A 17 -3.98 -6.62 13.12
C ALA A 17 -4.68 -5.33 13.58
N HIS A 18 -3.95 -4.45 14.28
CA HIS A 18 -4.48 -3.15 14.71
C HIS A 18 -4.82 -2.23 13.52
N HIS A 19 -4.04 -2.26 12.45
CA HIS A 19 -4.31 -1.48 11.24
C HIS A 19 -5.57 -1.96 10.52
N VAL A 20 -5.71 -3.27 10.32
CA VAL A 20 -6.89 -3.87 9.68
C VAL A 20 -8.15 -3.65 10.52
N THR A 21 -8.03 -3.72 11.85
CA THR A 21 -9.13 -3.40 12.77
C THR A 21 -9.60 -1.95 12.61
N ALA A 22 -8.66 -1.00 12.53
CA ALA A 22 -8.97 0.42 12.35
C ALA A 22 -9.62 0.71 10.98
N VAL A 23 -9.12 0.11 9.91
CA VAL A 23 -9.72 0.21 8.57
C VAL A 23 -11.14 -0.37 8.58
N ASN A 24 -11.34 -1.54 9.18
CA ASN A 24 -12.67 -2.15 9.30
C ASN A 24 -13.65 -1.29 10.10
N TYR A 25 -13.18 -0.60 11.15
CA TYR A 25 -14.01 0.36 11.88
C TYR A 25 -14.50 1.50 10.97
N ILE A 26 -13.64 2.03 10.10
CA ILE A 26 -13.99 3.11 9.16
C ILE A 26 -14.94 2.60 8.06
N TYR A 27 -14.57 1.54 7.37
CA TYR A 27 -15.27 1.09 6.16
C TYR A 27 -16.58 0.37 6.43
N ARG A 28 -16.71 -0.32 7.57
CA ARG A 28 -17.93 -1.07 7.92
C ARG A 28 -19.14 -0.15 8.04
N ASP A 29 -18.94 0.98 8.68
CA ASP A 29 -20.01 1.93 9.04
C ASP A 29 -20.18 3.01 7.95
N THR A 30 -19.29 3.05 6.96
CA THR A 30 -19.41 3.91 5.77
C THR A 30 -20.48 3.39 4.81
N ARG A 31 -21.33 4.30 4.33
CA ARG A 31 -22.39 4.00 3.36
C ARG A 31 -21.98 4.40 1.95
N PHE A 32 -21.70 3.42 1.10
CA PHE A 32 -21.41 3.65 -0.31
C PHE A 32 -22.70 3.56 -1.13
N ASP A 33 -23.47 4.65 -1.15
CA ASP A 33 -24.74 4.78 -1.86
C ASP A 33 -24.53 5.34 -3.27
N GLY A 34 -23.88 4.54 -4.13
CA GLY A 34 -23.75 4.81 -5.55
C GLY A 34 -24.94 4.30 -6.37
N LYS A 35 -24.67 3.74 -7.56
CA LYS A 35 -25.71 3.07 -8.39
C LYS A 35 -26.37 1.89 -7.66
N ILE A 36 -25.58 1.20 -6.83
CA ILE A 36 -26.02 0.09 -5.99
C ILE A 36 -25.61 0.41 -4.56
N PRO A 37 -26.50 0.24 -3.57
CA PRO A 37 -26.15 0.39 -2.17
C PRO A 37 -25.16 -0.69 -1.73
N HIS A 38 -23.98 -0.28 -1.24
CA HIS A 38 -23.04 -1.17 -0.57
C HIS A 38 -22.95 -0.82 0.91
N ARG A 39 -22.88 -1.84 1.76
CA ARG A 39 -22.88 -1.74 3.22
C ARG A 39 -21.92 -2.75 3.82
N ASN A 40 -21.46 -2.49 5.04
CA ASN A 40 -20.73 -3.47 5.86
C ASN A 40 -19.47 -4.01 5.14
N ILE A 41 -18.75 -3.12 4.44
CA ILE A 41 -17.50 -3.46 3.76
C ILE A 41 -16.44 -3.78 4.81
N LYS A 42 -15.76 -4.91 4.64
CA LYS A 42 -14.72 -5.39 5.55
C LYS A 42 -13.53 -5.94 4.78
N PHE A 43 -12.41 -5.95 5.46
CA PHE A 43 -11.11 -6.45 5.01
C PHE A 43 -10.65 -7.56 5.94
N GLU A 44 -10.11 -8.61 5.34
CA GLU A 44 -9.53 -9.75 6.03
C GLU A 44 -8.15 -10.02 5.46
N VAL A 45 -7.20 -10.34 6.33
CA VAL A 45 -5.84 -10.67 5.92
C VAL A 45 -5.77 -12.15 5.60
N GLN A 46 -5.62 -12.47 4.32
CA GLN A 46 -5.51 -13.86 3.85
C GLN A 46 -4.08 -14.40 3.96
N ARG A 47 -3.06 -13.56 3.79
CA ARG A 47 -1.65 -13.97 3.85
C ARG A 47 -0.77 -12.84 4.39
N ILE A 48 0.17 -13.20 5.26
CA ILE A 48 1.21 -12.30 5.76
C ILE A 48 2.57 -12.89 5.37
N LYS A 49 3.43 -12.07 4.76
CA LYS A 49 4.85 -12.35 4.55
C LYS A 49 5.65 -11.31 5.34
N ILE A 50 6.57 -11.76 6.18
CA ILE A 50 7.48 -10.90 6.94
C ILE A 50 8.89 -11.17 6.42
N ASP A 51 9.50 -10.16 5.81
CA ASP A 51 10.91 -10.21 5.41
C ASP A 51 11.80 -9.84 6.61
N ASN A 52 12.93 -10.53 6.74
CA ASN A 52 13.93 -10.29 7.78
C ASN A 52 15.30 -9.95 7.14
N ASP A 53 16.30 -9.64 7.97
CA ASP A 53 17.63 -9.21 7.52
C ASP A 53 18.33 -10.22 6.58
N THR A 54 17.98 -11.52 6.67
CA THR A 54 18.55 -12.54 5.78
C THR A 54 18.16 -12.34 4.31
N ALA A 55 17.02 -11.70 4.05
CA ALA A 55 16.57 -11.35 2.70
C ALA A 55 17.51 -10.36 1.98
N CYS A 56 18.37 -9.66 2.74
CA CYS A 56 19.34 -8.70 2.23
C CYS A 56 20.81 -9.16 2.37
N SER A 57 21.05 -10.35 2.94
CA SER A 57 22.39 -10.79 3.36
C SER A 57 23.26 -11.41 2.25
N HIS A 58 22.72 -11.65 1.05
CA HIS A 58 23.45 -12.23 -0.08
C HIS A 58 23.38 -11.37 -1.35
N PRO A 59 24.16 -10.28 -1.44
CA PRO A 59 24.14 -9.34 -2.58
C PRO A 59 24.63 -9.94 -3.91
N SER A 60 25.31 -11.09 -3.86
CA SER A 60 25.90 -11.77 -5.03
C SER A 60 24.96 -12.79 -5.70
N ASP A 61 23.79 -13.04 -5.13
CA ASP A 61 22.78 -13.91 -5.73
C ASP A 61 21.89 -13.09 -6.68
N SER A 62 21.51 -13.64 -7.83
CA SER A 62 20.62 -12.96 -8.79
C SER A 62 19.21 -12.69 -8.22
N ASN A 63 18.93 -13.21 -7.02
CA ASN A 63 17.67 -13.10 -6.29
C ASN A 63 17.74 -12.14 -5.07
N VAL A 64 18.59 -11.11 -5.08
CA VAL A 64 18.56 -10.07 -4.02
C VAL A 64 17.16 -9.49 -3.92
N ASN A 65 16.61 -9.43 -2.71
CA ASN A 65 15.34 -8.76 -2.48
C ASN A 65 15.46 -7.29 -2.93
N VAL A 66 14.66 -6.92 -3.94
CA VAL A 66 14.68 -5.60 -4.59
C VAL A 66 14.45 -4.45 -3.60
N PHE A 67 13.81 -4.74 -2.47
CA PHE A 67 13.57 -3.77 -1.41
C PHE A 67 14.78 -3.52 -0.52
N CYS A 68 15.91 -4.23 -0.66
CA CYS A 68 17.09 -4.02 0.21
C CYS A 68 17.88 -2.74 -0.09
N ARG A 69 17.63 -2.07 -1.22
CA ARG A 69 18.34 -0.80 -1.53
C ARG A 69 17.76 0.32 -0.68
N ASP A 70 18.60 1.09 0.01
CA ASP A 70 18.15 2.12 0.96
C ASP A 70 17.39 3.28 0.29
N ASN A 71 17.83 3.69 -0.90
CA ASN A 71 17.34 4.91 -1.57
C ASN A 71 16.36 4.59 -2.71
N ILE A 72 15.25 3.90 -2.39
CA ILE A 72 14.15 3.69 -3.34
C ILE A 72 13.07 4.74 -3.06
N ASP A 73 12.73 5.55 -4.05
CA ASP A 73 11.62 6.50 -3.94
C ASP A 73 10.27 5.76 -3.82
N VAL A 74 9.27 6.46 -3.30
CA VAL A 74 7.94 5.88 -3.03
C VAL A 74 7.28 5.27 -4.29
N SER A 75 7.44 5.91 -5.44
CA SER A 75 6.86 5.46 -6.71
C SER A 75 7.54 4.20 -7.21
N ASN A 76 8.87 4.17 -7.21
CA ASN A 76 9.62 2.96 -7.57
C ASN A 76 9.33 1.83 -6.58
N PHE A 77 9.21 2.11 -5.28
CA PHE A 77 8.91 1.11 -4.27
C PHE A 77 7.54 0.44 -4.53
N LEU A 78 6.48 1.21 -4.81
CA LEU A 78 5.18 0.66 -5.22
C LEU A 78 5.29 -0.12 -6.53
N ASN A 79 6.02 0.39 -7.52
CA ASN A 79 6.21 -0.29 -8.81
C ASN A 79 6.90 -1.66 -8.63
N GLN A 80 7.94 -1.75 -7.79
CA GLN A 80 8.60 -3.01 -7.49
C GLN A 80 7.65 -4.01 -6.83
N HIS A 81 6.84 -3.57 -5.86
CA HIS A 81 5.82 -4.44 -5.23
C HIS A 81 4.76 -4.92 -6.24
N SER A 82 4.44 -4.07 -7.20
CA SER A 82 3.46 -4.37 -8.26
C SER A 82 3.97 -5.38 -9.29
N LEU A 83 5.27 -5.69 -9.37
CA LEU A 83 5.79 -6.74 -10.25
C LEU A 83 5.37 -8.15 -9.81
N GLY A 84 5.02 -8.33 -8.53
CA GLY A 84 4.52 -9.59 -8.00
C GLY A 84 3.14 -9.97 -8.56
N ASN A 85 2.88 -11.28 -8.64
CA ASN A 85 1.53 -11.78 -8.92
C ASN A 85 0.68 -11.79 -7.65
N HIS A 86 -0.32 -10.92 -7.60
CA HIS A 86 -1.24 -10.75 -6.48
C HIS A 86 -2.70 -11.05 -6.88
N GLU A 87 -2.91 -11.83 -7.95
CA GLU A 87 -4.24 -12.07 -8.53
C GLU A 87 -5.23 -12.84 -7.63
N ASP A 88 -4.70 -13.56 -6.64
CA ASP A 88 -5.44 -14.32 -5.64
C ASP A 88 -6.05 -13.43 -4.54
N PHE A 89 -5.65 -12.17 -4.46
CA PHE A 89 -6.05 -11.23 -3.42
C PHE A 89 -6.82 -10.05 -4.01
N CYS A 90 -7.76 -9.50 -3.23
CA CYS A 90 -8.42 -8.24 -3.59
C CYS A 90 -7.42 -7.07 -3.59
N LEU A 91 -6.56 -7.02 -2.58
CA LEU A 91 -5.50 -6.03 -2.41
C LEU A 91 -4.23 -6.68 -1.83
N ALA A 92 -3.06 -6.13 -2.17
CA ALA A 92 -1.77 -6.53 -1.63
C ALA A 92 -0.97 -5.32 -1.15
N TYR A 93 -0.66 -5.27 0.15
CA TYR A 93 0.00 -4.12 0.77
C TYR A 93 1.39 -4.43 1.32
N VAL A 94 2.29 -3.45 1.24
CA VAL A 94 3.58 -3.47 1.96
C VAL A 94 3.56 -2.44 3.09
N PHE A 95 3.94 -2.91 4.27
CA PHE A 95 4.14 -2.09 5.46
C PHE A 95 5.64 -1.92 5.63
N THR A 96 6.14 -0.68 5.59
CA THR A 96 7.58 -0.40 5.65
C THR A 96 7.95 0.62 6.73
N TYR A 97 9.25 0.77 6.97
CA TYR A 97 9.83 1.72 7.92
C TYR A 97 10.85 2.60 7.19
N ARG A 98 10.41 3.22 6.09
CA ARG A 98 11.23 4.04 5.18
C ARG A 98 10.79 5.49 5.21
N ASP A 99 11.75 6.40 5.32
CA ASP A 99 11.48 7.82 5.21
C ASP A 99 11.47 8.24 3.74
N PHE A 100 10.28 8.38 3.16
CA PHE A 100 10.15 8.78 1.76
C PHE A 100 10.29 10.29 1.61
N THR A 101 10.87 10.71 0.49
CA THR A 101 11.05 12.14 0.18
C THR A 101 9.72 12.88 0.11
N GLY A 102 9.74 14.17 0.47
CA GLY A 102 8.55 15.01 0.50
C GLY A 102 7.57 14.72 1.63
N GLY A 103 7.93 13.84 2.57
CA GLY A 103 7.10 13.49 3.72
C GLY A 103 5.95 12.55 3.40
N THR A 104 6.10 11.75 2.34
CA THR A 104 5.07 10.85 1.82
C THR A 104 4.88 9.64 2.76
N LEU A 105 3.64 9.41 3.20
CA LEU A 105 3.32 8.33 4.14
C LEU A 105 2.83 7.03 3.47
N GLY A 106 2.35 7.11 2.24
CA GLY A 106 1.80 5.98 1.51
C GLY A 106 1.64 6.30 0.03
N LEU A 107 1.38 5.27 -0.75
CA LEU A 107 1.02 5.39 -2.16
C LEU A 107 0.27 4.13 -2.62
N ALA A 108 -0.75 4.32 -3.44
CA ALA A 108 -1.54 3.22 -4.00
C ALA A 108 -2.01 3.49 -5.43
N TRP A 109 -2.27 2.41 -6.18
CA TRP A 109 -2.90 2.54 -7.48
C TRP A 109 -4.39 2.84 -7.35
N VAL A 110 -4.85 3.89 -8.02
CA VAL A 110 -6.23 4.36 -7.95
C VAL A 110 -7.13 3.55 -8.88
N ALA A 111 -8.25 3.03 -8.39
CA ALA A 111 -9.25 2.41 -9.27
C ALA A 111 -9.95 3.46 -10.12
N SER A 112 -10.40 3.06 -11.32
CA SER A 112 -11.18 3.93 -12.19
C SER A 112 -12.38 3.21 -12.79
N ALA A 113 -13.54 3.87 -12.73
CA ALA A 113 -14.74 3.43 -13.44
C ALA A 113 -14.66 3.67 -14.95
N SER A 114 -13.71 4.49 -15.44
CA SER A 114 -13.53 4.81 -16.87
C SER A 114 -12.60 3.86 -17.61
N GLY A 115 -12.18 2.76 -16.98
CA GLY A 115 -11.38 1.71 -17.61
C GLY A 115 -9.87 1.84 -17.43
N ALA A 116 -9.38 2.86 -16.70
CA ALA A 116 -7.99 2.86 -16.26
C ALA A 116 -7.77 1.71 -15.25
N SER A 117 -6.64 1.01 -15.41
CA SER A 117 -6.30 -0.16 -14.57
C SER A 117 -5.77 0.27 -13.21
N GLY A 118 -6.22 -0.38 -12.15
CA GLY A 118 -5.76 -0.08 -10.79
C GLY A 118 -6.80 -0.40 -9.71
N GLY A 119 -6.32 -0.52 -8.47
CA GLY A 119 -7.15 -0.66 -7.28
C GLY A 119 -7.74 -2.07 -7.09
N ILE A 120 -8.87 -2.14 -6.39
CA ILE A 120 -9.42 -3.42 -5.90
C ILE A 120 -9.62 -4.44 -7.03
N CYS A 121 -9.22 -5.69 -6.76
CA CYS A 121 -9.44 -6.86 -7.62
C CYS A 121 -8.79 -6.78 -9.02
N GLU A 122 -7.87 -5.86 -9.26
CA GLU A 122 -7.11 -5.81 -10.52
C GLU A 122 -6.27 -7.09 -10.72
N LYS A 123 -6.27 -7.63 -11.94
CA LYS A 123 -5.59 -8.88 -12.29
C LYS A 123 -4.15 -8.68 -12.73
N TYR A 124 -3.33 -9.70 -12.53
CA TYR A 124 -1.95 -9.74 -13.01
C TYR A 124 -1.91 -9.82 -14.53
N LYS A 125 -1.49 -8.75 -15.20
CA LYS A 125 -1.47 -8.67 -16.67
C LYS A 125 -0.32 -7.83 -17.19
N THR A 126 -0.09 -7.90 -18.50
CA THR A 126 0.96 -7.14 -19.18
C THR A 126 0.52 -5.69 -19.39
N TYR A 127 1.38 -4.76 -18.98
CA TYR A 127 1.28 -3.34 -19.25
C TYR A 127 2.41 -2.92 -20.17
N THR A 128 2.11 -2.09 -21.16
CA THR A 128 3.09 -1.53 -22.08
C THR A 128 3.26 -0.05 -21.78
N GLU A 129 4.47 0.35 -21.44
CA GLU A 129 4.84 1.73 -21.15
C GLU A 129 5.92 2.19 -22.14
N THR A 130 5.90 3.49 -22.48
CA THR A 130 6.96 4.09 -23.27
C THR A 130 7.95 4.74 -22.33
N VAL A 131 9.13 4.13 -22.19
CA VAL A 131 10.22 4.64 -21.35
C VAL A 131 11.34 5.08 -22.28
N GLU A 132 11.71 6.36 -22.22
CA GLU A 132 12.76 6.95 -23.07
C GLU A 132 12.56 6.71 -24.58
N GLY A 133 11.30 6.68 -25.02
CA GLY A 133 10.93 6.45 -26.43
C GLY A 133 10.91 4.98 -26.87
N MET A 134 11.20 4.04 -25.97
CA MET A 134 11.13 2.60 -26.22
C MET A 134 9.90 1.98 -25.54
N TYR A 135 9.19 1.11 -26.27
CA TYR A 135 8.11 0.31 -25.68
C TYR A 135 8.68 -0.78 -24.77
N GLN A 136 8.34 -0.72 -23.49
CA GLN A 136 8.66 -1.75 -22.52
C GLN A 136 7.36 -2.41 -22.06
N SER A 137 7.30 -3.74 -22.16
CA SER A 137 6.16 -4.52 -21.69
C SER A 137 6.55 -5.32 -20.47
N THR A 138 5.81 -5.16 -19.38
CA THR A 138 6.06 -5.88 -18.13
C THR A 138 4.74 -6.31 -17.50
N LYS A 139 4.74 -7.44 -16.79
CA LYS A 139 3.56 -7.90 -16.06
C LYS A 139 3.53 -7.27 -14.67
N ARG A 140 2.36 -6.75 -14.28
CA ARG A 140 2.15 -6.13 -12.97
C ARG A 140 0.77 -6.49 -12.41
N SER A 141 0.64 -6.42 -11.09
CA SER A 141 -0.64 -6.37 -10.39
C SER A 141 -0.80 -4.96 -9.83
N LEU A 142 -1.83 -4.23 -10.27
CA LEU A 142 -2.10 -2.86 -9.80
C LEU A 142 -3.15 -2.82 -8.67
N ASN A 143 -3.40 -3.95 -8.02
CA ASN A 143 -4.19 -4.06 -6.79
C ASN A 143 -3.32 -3.85 -5.53
N THR A 144 -2.37 -2.93 -5.62
CA THR A 144 -1.29 -2.78 -4.64
C THR A 144 -1.27 -1.38 -4.01
N GLY A 145 -0.71 -1.32 -2.81
CA GLY A 145 -0.46 -0.09 -2.08
C GLY A 145 0.65 -0.28 -1.04
N ILE A 146 1.20 0.82 -0.55
CA ILE A 146 2.25 0.82 0.47
C ILE A 146 1.98 1.88 1.53
N ILE A 147 2.41 1.62 2.77
CA ILE A 147 2.44 2.62 3.84
C ILE A 147 3.78 2.55 4.58
N THR A 148 4.21 3.68 5.13
CA THR A 148 5.39 3.77 6.00
C THR A 148 5.04 4.24 7.41
N PHE A 149 5.83 3.79 8.39
CA PHE A 149 5.74 4.21 9.79
C PHE A 149 6.78 5.25 10.20
N VAL A 150 7.51 5.83 9.24
CA VAL A 150 8.50 6.89 9.45
C VAL A 150 8.21 8.08 8.56
N ASN A 151 8.37 9.27 9.11
CA ASN A 151 8.36 10.52 8.37
C ASN A 151 9.31 11.51 9.03
N TYR A 152 10.19 12.15 8.25
CA TYR A 152 11.22 13.08 8.76
C TYR A 152 11.99 12.48 9.94
N ASN A 153 12.49 11.26 9.76
CA ASN A 153 13.22 10.43 10.75
C ASN A 153 12.48 10.20 12.07
N THR A 154 11.17 10.45 12.12
CA THR A 154 10.35 10.30 13.32
C THR A 154 9.28 9.24 13.10
N ARG A 155 9.02 8.44 14.14
CA ARG A 155 7.96 7.44 14.11
C ARG A 155 6.60 8.11 13.97
N VAL A 156 5.82 7.66 12.99
CA VAL A 156 4.45 8.10 12.78
C VAL A 156 3.55 7.55 13.90
N PRO A 157 2.71 8.37 14.55
CA PRO A 157 1.78 7.88 15.58
C PRO A 157 0.79 6.84 15.02
N PRO A 158 0.40 5.82 15.80
CA PRO A 158 -0.49 4.74 15.31
C PRO A 158 -1.81 5.23 14.69
N LYS A 159 -2.41 6.28 15.26
CA LYS A 159 -3.65 6.86 14.72
C LYS A 159 -3.46 7.42 13.32
N VAL A 160 -2.30 8.05 13.06
CA VAL A 160 -1.98 8.64 11.75
C VAL A 160 -1.72 7.53 10.74
N SER A 161 -0.90 6.51 11.08
CA SER A 161 -0.61 5.42 10.14
C SER A 161 -1.83 4.54 9.82
N GLN A 162 -2.77 4.39 10.77
CA GLN A 162 -4.07 3.76 10.51
C GLN A 162 -4.92 4.56 9.51
N LEU A 163 -4.93 5.89 9.62
CA LEU A 163 -5.60 6.77 8.66
C LEU A 163 -4.89 6.75 7.31
N THR A 164 -3.56 6.70 7.28
CA THR A 164 -2.78 6.52 6.04
C THR A 164 -3.21 5.23 5.33
N LEU A 165 -3.29 4.10 6.02
CA LEU A 165 -3.77 2.86 5.39
C LEU A 165 -5.19 2.99 4.83
N ALA A 166 -6.11 3.59 5.61
CA ALA A 166 -7.48 3.80 5.15
C ALA A 166 -7.52 4.73 3.93
N HIS A 167 -6.68 5.75 3.87
CA HIS A 167 -6.55 6.67 2.74
C HIS A 167 -6.07 5.94 1.47
N GLU A 168 -5.00 5.16 1.57
CA GLU A 168 -4.47 4.39 0.43
C GLU A 168 -5.49 3.35 -0.08
N ILE A 169 -6.23 2.69 0.83
CA ILE A 169 -7.33 1.80 0.44
C ILE A 169 -8.45 2.61 -0.23
N GLY A 170 -8.70 3.85 0.18
CA GLY A 170 -9.64 4.77 -0.45
C GLY A 170 -9.30 5.01 -1.91
N HIS A 171 -8.02 5.23 -2.21
CA HIS A 171 -7.53 5.28 -3.58
C HIS A 171 -7.78 3.98 -4.34
N ASN A 172 -7.49 2.82 -3.74
CA ASN A 172 -7.79 1.55 -4.39
C ASN A 172 -9.29 1.31 -4.64
N PHE A 173 -10.18 1.94 -3.86
CA PHE A 173 -11.62 1.95 -4.09
C PHE A 173 -12.05 2.98 -5.15
N GLY A 174 -11.12 3.80 -5.63
CA GLY A 174 -11.32 4.77 -6.70
C GLY A 174 -11.61 6.19 -6.21
N SER A 175 -11.45 6.46 -4.91
CA SER A 175 -11.59 7.82 -4.40
C SER A 175 -10.38 8.66 -4.82
N PRO A 176 -10.59 9.82 -5.47
CA PRO A 176 -9.53 10.82 -5.58
C PRO A 176 -9.29 11.49 -4.21
N HIS A 177 -8.31 12.38 -4.15
CA HIS A 177 -8.24 13.35 -3.06
C HIS A 177 -9.50 14.21 -3.03
N ASP A 178 -9.88 14.65 -1.83
CA ASP A 178 -11.12 15.38 -1.59
C ASP A 178 -11.20 16.67 -2.42
N PHE A 179 -12.30 16.78 -3.17
CA PHE A 179 -12.76 18.01 -3.81
C PHE A 179 -14.29 17.90 -3.99
N PRO A 180 -15.03 19.03 -4.05
CA PRO A 180 -14.57 20.43 -3.99
C PRO A 180 -14.35 20.90 -2.53
N PRO A 181 -14.15 22.21 -2.21
CA PRO A 181 -13.86 22.69 -0.86
C PRO A 181 -14.82 22.23 0.24
N GLU A 182 -16.09 21.97 -0.06
CA GLU A 182 -17.06 21.40 0.88
C GLU A 182 -16.66 20.01 1.41
N CYS A 183 -15.85 19.26 0.67
CA CYS A 183 -15.27 17.98 1.10
C CYS A 183 -13.97 18.16 1.91
N ARG A 184 -13.48 19.40 2.09
CA ARG A 184 -12.24 19.73 2.80
C ARG A 184 -12.46 20.74 3.95
N PRO A 185 -13.38 20.47 4.90
CA PRO A 185 -13.56 21.36 6.04
C PRO A 185 -12.26 21.45 6.85
N GLY A 186 -11.64 22.63 6.88
CA GLY A 186 -10.35 22.89 7.53
C GLY A 186 -9.13 22.99 6.60
N GLY A 187 -9.30 22.76 5.30
CA GLY A 187 -8.28 23.07 4.30
C GLY A 187 -8.10 24.58 4.10
N LEU A 188 -6.88 25.02 3.78
CA LEU A 188 -6.65 26.39 3.30
C LEU A 188 -7.36 26.57 1.95
N HIS A 189 -8.12 27.66 1.81
CA HIS A 189 -8.72 28.06 0.53
C HIS A 189 -7.65 28.38 -0.51
#